data_AF-A0AAE3DF15-F1
#
_entry.id   AF-A0AAE3DF15-F1
#
_cell.length_a   1.000
_cell.length_b   1.000
_cell.length_c   1.000
_cell.angle_alpha   90.00
_cell.angle_beta   90.00
_cell.angle_gamma   90.00
#
_symmetry.space_group_name_H-M   'P 1'
#
loop_
_entity.id
_entity.type
_entity.pdbx_description
1 polymer ?
#
loop_
_entity_poly.entity_id
_entity_poly.type
_entity_poly.pdbx_seq_one_letter_code
_entity_poly.pdbx_strand_id
1 'polypeptide(L)' 'MPMKCPFCGEEMTPGVIQSRDGVYWSREAGAVAALAGLKKDAITLADSGSSVFGGAAAEAFNCPRCKKIILDYSVRHLPL' A
#
# COMPACT_ATOMS: atom_id res chain seq x y z
N MET A 1 -11.91 -12.70 -13.39
CA MET A 1 -12.40 -13.33 -12.14
C MET A 1 -12.28 -12.30 -11.05
N PRO A 2 -13.34 -12.00 -10.28
CA PRO A 2 -13.21 -11.10 -9.13
C PRO A 2 -12.22 -11.73 -8.14
N MET A 3 -11.16 -11.00 -7.79
CA MET A 3 -10.19 -11.46 -6.80
C MET A 3 -10.90 -11.46 -5.44
N LYS A 4 -10.98 -12.61 -4.78
CA LYS A 4 -11.56 -12.74 -3.44
C LYS A 4 -10.47 -12.71 -2.39
N CYS A 5 -10.75 -12.11 -1.23
CA CYS A 5 -9.87 -12.12 -0.09
C CYS A 5 -9.61 -13.59 0.31
N PRO A 6 -8.34 -14.05 0.37
CA PRO A 6 -8.03 -15.44 0.69
C PRO A 6 -8.32 -15.80 2.16
N PHE A 7 -8.71 -14.83 2.99
CA PHE A 7 -8.99 -15.01 4.41
C PHE A 7 -10.50 -14.98 4.75
N CYS A 8 -11.27 -14.03 4.19
CA CYS A 8 -12.72 -13.92 4.45
C CYS A 8 -13.62 -14.25 3.25
N GLY A 9 -13.06 -14.41 2.04
CA GLY A 9 -13.81 -14.76 0.82
C GLY A 9 -14.58 -13.61 0.16
N GLU A 10 -14.55 -12.40 0.71
CA GLU A 10 -15.18 -11.20 0.13
C GLU A 10 -14.47 -10.72 -1.14
N GLU A 11 -15.19 -9.98 -2.00
CA GLU A 11 -14.61 -9.38 -3.20
C GLU A 11 -13.62 -8.27 -2.87
N MET A 12 -12.44 -8.30 -3.49
CA MET A 12 -11.40 -7.30 -3.30
C MET A 12 -11.54 -6.17 -4.31
N THR A 13 -11.34 -4.94 -3.85
CA THR A 13 -11.26 -3.77 -4.75
C THR A 13 -9.91 -3.74 -5.46
N PRO A 14 -9.89 -3.63 -6.81
CA PRO A 14 -8.64 -3.46 -7.54
C PRO A 14 -8.01 -2.09 -7.25
N GLY A 15 -6.69 -2.01 -7.33
CA GLY A 15 -5.94 -0.77 -7.14
C GLY A 15 -4.46 -0.94 -7.42
N VAL A 16 -3.69 0.10 -7.12
CA VAL A 16 -2.24 0.16 -7.37
C VAL A 16 -1.49 0.59 -6.12
N ILE A 17 -0.26 0.09 -5.98
CA ILE A 17 0.72 0.60 -5.02
C ILE A 17 1.62 1.60 -5.74
N GLN A 18 1.81 2.78 -5.16
CA GLN A 18 2.62 3.85 -5.75
C GLN A 18 3.42 4.60 -4.69
N SER A 19 4.48 5.29 -5.12
CA SER A 19 5.42 5.97 -4.22
C SER A 19 5.97 7.28 -4.79
N ARG A 20 6.05 8.31 -3.93
CA ARG A 20 6.89 9.52 -4.11
C ARG A 20 7.45 9.98 -2.76
N ASP A 21 6.55 10.28 -1.82
CA ASP A 21 6.86 10.76 -0.46
C ASP A 21 6.39 9.74 0.61
N GLY A 22 6.27 8.47 0.22
CA GLY A 22 5.61 7.41 1.00
C GLY A 22 5.24 6.22 0.13
N VAL A 23 4.63 5.19 0.71
CA VAL A 23 4.06 4.04 -0.01
C VAL A 23 2.56 4.01 0.23
N TYR A 24 1.78 4.05 -0.84
CA TYR A 24 0.31 4.17 -0.75
C TYR A 24 -0.38 3.18 -1.68
N TRP A 25 -1.52 2.66 -1.22
CA TRP A 25 -2.49 2.00 -2.08
C TRP A 25 -3.61 2.98 -2.46
N SER A 26 -4.07 2.93 -3.72
CA SER A 26 -5.27 3.64 -4.16
C SER A 26 -5.97 2.91 -5.30
N ARG A 27 -7.26 3.18 -5.51
CA ARG A 27 -8.08 2.56 -6.56
C ARG A 27 -7.58 2.85 -7.99
N GLU A 28 -7.04 4.04 -8.22
CA GLU A 28 -6.57 4.49 -9.54
C GLU A 28 -5.15 5.03 -9.48
N ALA A 29 -4.33 4.69 -10.48
CA ALA A 29 -3.02 5.30 -10.66
C ALA A 29 -3.16 6.81 -10.80
N GLY A 30 -2.51 7.57 -9.92
CA GLY A 30 -2.43 9.02 -10.09
C GLY A 30 -1.47 9.36 -11.22
N ALA A 31 -1.77 10.42 -11.99
CA ALA A 31 -0.82 10.98 -12.96
C ALA A 31 0.51 11.40 -12.28
N VAL A 32 0.45 11.71 -10.99
CA VAL A 32 1.63 11.96 -10.15
C VAL A 32 1.42 11.26 -8.81
N ALA A 33 2.27 10.28 -8.46
CA ALA A 33 2.24 9.56 -7.19
C ALA A 33 2.32 10.52 -5.96
N ALA A 34 2.86 11.71 -6.19
CA ALA A 34 2.83 12.90 -5.32
C ALA A 34 1.51 13.23 -4.64
N LEU A 35 0.39 13.05 -5.34
CA LEU A 35 -0.91 13.53 -4.89
C LEU A 35 -1.73 12.42 -4.22
N ALA A 36 -1.15 11.22 -4.05
CA ALA A 36 -1.85 10.09 -3.44
C ALA A 36 -2.30 10.40 -2.01
N GLY A 37 -1.50 11.15 -1.22
CA GLY A 37 -1.88 11.59 0.13
C GLY A 37 -3.05 12.57 0.19
N LEU A 38 -3.45 13.19 -0.93
CA LEU A 38 -4.61 14.08 -1.03
C LEU A 38 -5.89 13.35 -1.45
N LYS A 39 -5.80 12.07 -1.85
CA LYS A 39 -6.97 11.28 -2.24
C LYS A 39 -7.66 10.73 -0.98
N LYS A 40 -8.96 10.97 -0.85
CA LYS A 40 -9.77 10.54 0.32
C LYS A 40 -9.87 9.01 0.48
N ASP A 41 -9.63 8.26 -0.58
CA ASP A 41 -9.72 6.80 -0.62
C ASP A 41 -8.34 6.11 -0.70
N ALA A 42 -7.25 6.86 -0.52
CA ALA A 42 -5.92 6.28 -0.41
C ALA A 42 -5.67 5.68 0.98
N ILE A 43 -4.99 4.54 1.01
CA ILE A 43 -4.50 3.91 2.24
C ILE A 43 -2.99 4.10 2.29
N THR A 44 -2.51 4.83 3.29
CA THR A 44 -1.07 4.97 3.56
C THR A 44 -0.53 3.66 4.13
N LEU A 45 0.42 3.06 3.43
CA LEU A 45 1.11 1.84 3.86
C LEU A 45 2.42 2.17 4.57
N ALA A 46 3.10 3.25 4.19
CA ALA A 46 4.24 3.79 4.92
C ALA A 46 4.42 5.27 4.61
N ASP A 47 5.00 5.99 5.55
CA ASP A 47 5.34 7.40 5.43
C ASP A 47 6.85 7.57 5.65
N SER A 48 7.50 8.40 4.83
CA SER A 48 8.92 8.76 4.99
C SER A 48 9.15 9.82 6.10
N GLY A 49 8.07 10.29 6.73
CA GLY A 49 8.09 11.35 7.72
C GLY A 49 8.55 12.69 7.14
N SER A 50 8.95 13.63 8.00
CA SER A 50 9.35 14.99 7.58
C SER A 50 10.72 15.07 6.88
N SER A 51 11.34 13.94 6.52
CA SER A 51 12.70 13.93 5.99
C SER A 51 12.71 13.90 4.45
N VAL A 52 13.37 14.89 3.87
CA VAL A 52 13.50 15.06 2.39
C VAL A 52 14.38 13.97 1.75
N PHE A 53 15.09 13.20 2.58
CA PHE A 53 15.93 12.06 2.19
C PHE A 53 15.46 10.74 2.82
N GLY A 54 14.27 10.72 3.42
CA GLY A 54 13.71 9.53 4.07
C GLY A 54 13.13 8.55 3.07
N GLY A 55 13.37 7.27 3.31
CA GLY A 55 12.64 6.19 2.65
C GLY A 55 11.37 5.85 3.42
N ALA A 56 10.39 5.29 2.72
CA ALA A 56 9.20 4.69 3.32
C ALA A 56 9.22 3.18 3.07
N ALA A 57 9.02 2.40 4.12
CA ALA A 57 8.94 0.95 4.04
C ALA A 57 7.79 0.43 4.89
N ALA A 58 7.07 -0.55 4.37
CA ALA A 58 6.00 -1.22 5.07
C ALA A 58 6.35 -2.70 5.22
N GLU A 59 6.00 -3.27 6.37
CA GLU A 59 6.21 -4.70 6.61
C GLU A 59 5.35 -5.52 5.64
N ALA A 60 5.94 -6.56 5.06
CA ALA A 60 5.25 -7.44 4.13
C ALA A 60 5.80 -8.87 4.19
N PHE A 61 4.93 -9.83 3.91
CA PHE A 61 5.24 -11.26 3.89
C PHE A 61 5.28 -11.75 2.45
N ASN A 62 6.43 -12.32 2.07
CA ASN A 62 6.58 -12.99 0.78
C ASN A 62 6.26 -14.48 0.93
N CYS A 63 5.31 -14.98 0.14
CA CYS A 63 5.12 -16.42 -0.06
C CYS A 63 5.65 -16.80 -1.46
N PRO A 64 6.89 -17.33 -1.56
CA PRO A 64 7.50 -17.65 -2.86
C PRO A 64 6.72 -18.71 -3.65
N ARG A 65 6.06 -19.64 -2.95
CA ARG A 65 5.23 -20.69 -3.56
C ARG A 65 4.02 -20.11 -4.29
N CYS A 66 3.30 -19.21 -3.64
CA CYS A 66 2.11 -18.57 -4.22
C CYS A 66 2.46 -17.37 -5.11
N LYS A 67 3.72 -16.91 -5.07
CA LYS A 67 4.22 -15.69 -5.71
C LYS A 67 3.37 -14.47 -5.33
N LYS A 68 3.07 -14.36 -4.03
CA LYS A 68 2.28 -13.26 -3.45
C LYS A 68 3.09 -12.54 -2.40
N ILE A 69 3.00 -11.21 -2.42
CA ILE A 69 3.38 -10.34 -1.32
C ILE A 69 2.09 -9.95 -0.60
N ILE A 70 2.04 -10.17 0.71
CA ILE A 70 0.89 -9.83 1.56
C ILE A 70 1.34 -8.75 2.53
N LEU A 71 0.54 -7.70 2.62
CA LEU A 71 0.74 -6.61 3.57
C LEU A 71 -0.55 -6.44 4.36
N ASP A 72 -0.43 -6.36 5.69
CA ASP A 72 -1.53 -6.07 6.59
C ASP A 72 -1.46 -4.60 7.01
N TYR A 73 -2.28 -3.77 6.39
CA TYR A 73 -2.31 -2.33 6.63
C TYR A 73 -2.99 -1.96 7.96
N SER A 74 -3.52 -2.92 8.72
CA SER A 74 -4.01 -2.67 10.08
C SER A 74 -2.89 -2.62 11.12
N VAL A 75 -1.72 -3.18 10.79
CA VAL A 75 -0.53 -3.11 11.62
C VAL A 75 0.03 -1.69 11.53
N ARG A 76 0.07 -0.99 12.67
CA ARG A 76 0.66 0.36 12.73
C ARG A 76 2.15 0.26 12.42
N HIS A 77 2.56 0.75 11.27
CA HIS A 77 3.97 0.94 10.94
C HIS A 77 4.49 2.12 11.78
N LEU A 78 5.35 1.82 12.75
CA LEU A 78 6.09 2.85 13.48
C LEU A 78 7.02 3.56 12.49
N PRO A 79 7.18 4.90 12.57
CA PRO A 79 8.21 5.58 11.80
C PRO A 79 9.58 4.99 12.19
N LEU A 80 10.40 4.70 11.17
CA LEU A 80 11.81 4.36 11.37
C LEU A 80 12.60 5.59 11.83
#